data_AF-A0A1V4RBS9-F1
#
_entry.id   AF-A0A1V4RBS9-F1
#
_cell.length_a   1.000
_cell.length_b   1.000
_cell.length_c   1.000
_cell.angle_alpha   90.00
_cell.angle_beta   90.00
_cell.angle_gamma   90.00
#
_symmetry.space_group_name_H-M   'P 1'
#
loop_
_entity.id
_entity.type
_entity.pdbx_description
1 polymer ?
#
loop_
_entity_poly.entity_id
_entity_poly.type
_entity_poly.pdbx_seq_one_letter_code
_entity_poly.pdbx_strand_id
1 'polypeptide(L)'
;MTTPDKYELICKNFIMMFDKIMPFHYSQQDRKQKFIIARDRTHKMKKIPLVSVSIGIVNSNSGHSIESVIDVNDKIAQLKKYLKKIEGSTYMIDRRMSVDKNYLSPWTYNKKIRLKMHYKPLGQILLDRKVVSQKQLDEALNIHWKQGIILGEVLKELRFLKDEELTRALNIQMFSIYNLMSNS
;
A
#
# COMPACT_ATOMS: atom_id res chain seq x y z
N MET A 1 -13.17 7.35 16.26
CA MET A 1 -12.45 6.46 17.19
C MET A 1 -12.75 5.03 16.80
N THR A 2 -11.77 4.25 16.32
CA THR A 2 -11.94 2.81 16.04
C THR A 2 -11.69 2.01 17.32
N THR A 3 -12.49 0.98 17.60
CA THR A 3 -12.24 0.07 18.72
C THR A 3 -10.87 -0.62 18.57
N PRO A 4 -10.08 -0.80 19.66
CA PRO A 4 -8.77 -1.43 19.60
C PRO A 4 -8.80 -2.79 18.91
N ASP A 5 -9.87 -3.58 19.05
CA ASP A 5 -9.96 -4.94 18.51
C ASP A 5 -9.94 -5.02 16.97
N LYS A 6 -10.10 -3.89 16.28
CA LYS A 6 -10.10 -3.82 14.82
C LYS A 6 -8.71 -3.58 14.20
N TYR A 7 -7.67 -3.30 14.99
CA TYR A 7 -6.35 -2.95 14.43
C TYR A 7 -5.79 -4.06 13.54
N GLU A 8 -6.07 -5.32 13.84
CA GLU A 8 -5.50 -6.46 13.12
C GLU A 8 -6.04 -6.51 11.70
N LEU A 9 -7.37 -6.44 11.56
CA LEU A 9 -8.04 -6.41 10.28
C LEU A 9 -7.64 -5.16 9.49
N ILE A 10 -7.55 -3.99 10.14
CA ILE A 10 -7.15 -2.74 9.51
C ILE A 10 -5.72 -2.84 8.96
N CYS A 11 -4.76 -3.32 9.75
CA CYS A 11 -3.37 -3.43 9.31
C CYS A 11 -3.20 -4.42 8.18
N LYS A 12 -3.83 -5.60 8.28
CA LYS A 12 -3.82 -6.62 7.22
C LYS A 12 -4.39 -6.06 5.93
N ASN A 13 -5.59 -5.46 5.98
CA ASN A 13 -6.24 -4.90 4.79
C ASN A 13 -5.44 -3.75 4.19
N PHE A 14 -4.90 -2.86 5.02
CA PHE A 14 -4.06 -1.76 4.55
C PHE A 14 -2.79 -2.27 3.86
N ILE A 15 -2.06 -3.20 4.48
CA ILE A 15 -0.83 -3.77 3.89
C ILE A 15 -1.16 -4.49 2.59
N MET A 16 -2.23 -5.28 2.56
CA MET A 16 -2.67 -5.97 1.35
C MET A 16 -3.00 -4.99 0.22
N MET A 17 -3.71 -3.90 0.52
CA MET A 17 -4.06 -2.89 -0.46
C MET A 17 -2.84 -2.09 -0.92
N PHE A 18 -1.96 -1.71 0.01
CA PHE A 18 -0.71 -1.01 -0.28
C PHE A 18 0.19 -1.82 -1.22
N ASP A 19 0.50 -3.07 -0.88
CA ASP A 19 1.37 -3.94 -1.69
C ASP A 19 0.80 -4.23 -3.08
N LYS A 20 -0.51 -4.06 -3.25
CA LYS A 20 -1.22 -4.28 -4.50
C LYS A 20 -1.19 -3.06 -5.42
N ILE A 21 -1.41 -1.87 -4.85
CA ILE A 21 -1.47 -0.62 -5.61
C ILE A 21 -0.06 -0.08 -5.88
N MET A 22 0.83 -0.20 -4.90
CA MET A 22 2.12 0.49 -4.92
C MET A 22 3.02 0.15 -6.11
N PRO A 23 3.10 -1.10 -6.61
CA PRO A 23 3.87 -1.41 -7.81
C PRO A 23 3.48 -0.55 -9.03
N PHE A 24 2.21 -0.15 -9.16
CA PHE A 24 1.74 0.64 -10.30
C PHE A 24 2.21 2.11 -10.29
N HIS A 25 2.86 2.56 -9.22
CA HIS A 25 3.57 3.85 -9.18
C HIS A 25 4.99 3.79 -9.74
N TYR A 26 5.42 2.61 -10.19
CA TYR A 26 6.72 2.38 -10.80
C TYR A 26 6.58 2.04 -12.28
N SER A 27 7.63 2.37 -13.05
CA SER A 27 7.70 2.00 -14.45
C SER A 27 7.55 0.49 -14.63
N GLN A 28 7.10 0.05 -15.81
CA GLN A 28 6.99 -1.38 -16.09
C GLN A 28 8.34 -2.10 -15.96
N GLN A 29 9.44 -1.42 -16.31
CA GLN A 29 10.80 -1.95 -16.17
C GLN A 29 11.15 -2.16 -14.69
N ASP A 30 10.93 -1.15 -13.85
CA ASP A 30 11.17 -1.20 -12.40
C ASP A 30 10.33 -2.27 -11.70
N ARG A 31 9.06 -2.40 -12.10
CA ARG A 31 8.18 -3.47 -11.60
C ARG A 31 8.72 -4.87 -11.89
N LYS A 32 9.26 -5.10 -13.10
CA LYS A 32 9.83 -6.39 -13.50
C LYS A 32 11.11 -6.70 -12.74
N GLN A 33 11.99 -5.72 -12.57
CA GLN A 33 13.27 -5.90 -11.88
C GLN A 33 13.16 -5.84 -10.34
N LYS A 34 12.06 -5.32 -9.80
CA LYS A 34 11.74 -5.19 -8.35
C LYS A 34 12.64 -4.21 -7.58
N PHE A 35 13.35 -3.33 -8.28
CA PHE A 35 14.12 -2.24 -7.69
C PHE A 35 14.11 -1.03 -8.62
N ILE A 36 14.37 0.15 -8.06
CA ILE A 36 14.70 1.37 -8.80
C ILE A 36 16.19 1.68 -8.64
N ILE A 37 16.74 2.41 -9.60
CA ILE A 37 18.09 2.96 -9.50
C ILE A 37 17.97 4.43 -9.10
N ALA A 38 18.47 4.78 -7.92
CA ALA A 38 18.41 6.14 -7.40
C ALA A 38 19.76 6.55 -6.79
N ARG A 39 20.02 7.87 -6.77
CA ARG A 39 21.17 8.43 -6.06
C ARG A 39 20.86 8.48 -4.58
N ASP A 40 21.81 8.02 -3.76
CA ASP A 40 21.74 8.26 -2.33
C ASP A 40 22.23 9.67 -1.96
N ARG A 41 22.11 10.04 -0.68
CA ARG A 41 22.60 11.31 -0.13
C ARG A 41 24.12 11.52 -0.27
N THR A 42 24.86 10.52 -0.72
CA THR A 42 26.30 10.57 -1.01
C THR A 42 26.59 10.60 -2.51
N HIS A 43 25.59 10.89 -3.35
CA HIS A 43 25.65 10.92 -4.82
C HIS A 43 25.99 9.58 -5.49
N LYS A 44 25.97 8.46 -4.76
CA LYS A 44 26.23 7.13 -5.32
C LYS A 44 24.94 6.52 -5.84
N MET A 45 24.99 5.95 -7.04
CA MET A 45 23.87 5.17 -7.59
C MET A 45 23.71 3.88 -6.79
N LYS A 46 22.51 3.61 -6.30
CA LYS A 46 22.17 2.36 -5.60
C LYS A 46 20.88 1.77 -6.13
N LYS A 47 20.80 0.44 -6.08
CA LYS A 47 19.56 -0.31 -6.28
C LYS A 47 18.75 -0.23 -4.99
N ILE A 48 17.56 0.34 -5.06
CA ILE A 48 16.64 0.45 -3.93
C ILE A 48 15.43 -0.43 -4.24
N PRO A 49 15.05 -1.38 -3.36
CA PRO A 49 13.83 -2.16 -3.55
C PRO A 49 12.60 -1.26 -3.73
N LEU A 50 11.56 -1.79 -4.37
CA LEU A 50 10.26 -1.09 -4.39
C LEU A 50 9.79 -0.83 -2.96
N VAL A 51 9.14 0.32 -2.74
CA VAL A 51 8.75 0.75 -1.40
C VAL A 51 7.79 -0.24 -0.76
N SER A 52 7.99 -0.48 0.54
CA SER A 52 7.12 -1.27 1.40
C SER A 52 6.69 -0.45 2.61
N VAL A 53 5.68 -0.95 3.34
CA VAL A 53 5.15 -0.28 4.53
C VAL A 53 5.27 -1.15 5.77
N SER A 54 5.77 -0.56 6.85
CA SER A 54 5.89 -1.22 8.15
C SER A 54 5.03 -0.51 9.19
N ILE A 55 4.12 -1.23 9.84
CA ILE A 55 3.20 -0.67 10.84
C ILE A 55 3.57 -1.22 12.23
N GLY A 56 3.93 -0.32 13.15
CA GLY A 56 4.14 -0.65 14.56
C GLY A 56 2.96 -0.15 15.40
N ILE A 57 2.35 -1.02 16.18
CA ILE A 57 1.25 -0.68 17.10
C ILE A 57 1.74 -0.80 18.53
N VAL A 58 1.52 0.23 19.34
CA VAL A 58 1.68 0.15 20.79
C VAL A 58 0.29 0.31 21.40
N ASN A 59 -0.14 -0.69 22.17
CA ASN A 59 -1.42 -0.65 22.87
C ASN A 59 -1.15 -0.40 24.36
N SER A 60 -1.98 0.44 24.98
CA SER A 60 -1.96 0.71 26.42
C SER A 60 -2.84 -0.25 27.22
N ASN A 61 -3.56 -1.14 26.56
CA ASN A 61 -4.58 -1.94 27.22
C ASN A 61 -4.02 -3.21 27.86
N SER A 62 -3.44 -3.04 29.05
CA SER A 62 -3.23 -4.12 30.03
C SER A 62 -3.06 -3.52 31.43
N GLY A 63 -4.15 -2.99 31.99
CA GLY A 63 -4.31 -2.70 33.42
C GLY A 63 -3.42 -1.62 34.04
N HIS A 64 -2.49 -1.01 33.30
CA HIS A 64 -1.65 0.09 33.75
C HIS A 64 -1.91 1.29 32.84
N SER A 65 -2.25 2.43 33.42
CA SER A 65 -2.22 3.71 32.72
C SER A 65 -0.87 3.87 32.02
N ILE A 66 -0.85 4.49 30.84
CA ILE A 66 0.41 4.93 30.24
C ILE A 66 1.00 5.97 31.21
N GLU A 67 1.91 5.57 32.09
CA GLU A 67 2.46 6.46 33.11
C GLU A 67 3.41 7.50 32.51
N SER A 68 3.97 7.25 31.32
CA SER A 68 4.84 8.20 30.63
C SER A 68 4.84 8.07 29.11
N VAL A 69 4.78 9.22 28.43
CA VAL A 69 4.95 9.36 26.97
C VAL A 69 6.33 8.86 26.52
N ILE A 70 7.32 8.90 27.41
CA ILE A 70 8.70 8.48 27.15
C ILE A 70 8.75 6.99 26.84
N ASP A 71 8.09 6.15 27.65
CA ASP A 71 8.08 4.70 27.46
C ASP A 71 7.43 4.31 26.13
N VAL A 72 6.37 5.01 25.73
CA VAL A 72 5.71 4.79 24.43
C VAL A 72 6.67 5.14 23.29
N ASN A 73 7.39 6.25 23.39
CA ASN A 73 8.36 6.65 22.38
C ASN A 73 9.51 5.64 22.23
N ASP A 74 10.04 5.13 23.35
CA ASP A 74 11.09 4.12 23.34
C ASP A 74 10.60 2.79 22.74
N LYS A 75 9.39 2.36 23.10
CA LYS A 75 8.74 1.19 22.51
C LYS A 75 8.57 1.33 21.00
N ILE A 76 8.08 2.49 20.54
CA ILE A 76 7.94 2.82 19.11
C ILE A 76 9.31 2.81 18.39
N ALA A 77 10.35 3.37 19.01
CA ALA A 77 11.68 3.42 18.42
C ALA A 77 12.27 2.01 18.22
N GLN A 78 12.10 1.13 19.22
CA GLN A 78 12.52 -0.27 19.14
C GLN A 78 11.76 -1.04 18.07
N LEU A 79 10.43 -0.91 18.02
CA LEU A 79 9.58 -1.49 16.98
C LEU A 79 10.03 -1.05 15.58
N LYS A 80 10.24 0.26 15.38
CA LYS A 80 10.71 0.82 14.10
C LYS A 80 12.05 0.22 13.69
N LYS A 81 13.00 0.09 14.64
CA LYS A 81 14.32 -0.49 14.37
C LYS A 81 14.24 -1.96 13.97
N TYR A 82 13.34 -2.73 14.59
CA TYR A 82 13.11 -4.13 14.26
C TYR A 82 12.43 -4.29 12.89
N LEU A 83 11.32 -3.58 12.65
CA LEU A 83 10.54 -3.69 11.42
C LEU A 83 11.35 -3.27 10.18
N LYS A 84 12.24 -2.28 10.30
CA LYS A 84 13.13 -1.85 9.20
C LYS A 84 14.10 -2.94 8.70
N LYS A 85 14.31 -4.01 9.46
CA LYS A 85 15.15 -5.14 9.05
C LYS A 85 14.38 -6.18 8.22
N ILE A 86 13.05 -6.11 8.23
CA ILE A 86 12.19 -7.08 7.57
C ILE A 86 11.94 -6.59 6.14
N GLU A 87 12.18 -7.45 5.16
CA GLU A 87 11.89 -7.13 3.78
C GLU A 87 10.38 -7.18 3.48
N GLY A 88 9.88 -6.16 2.81
CA GLY A 88 8.47 -6.07 2.40
C GLY A 88 7.58 -5.40 3.45
N SER A 89 6.27 -5.52 3.25
CA SER A 89 5.29 -4.87 4.11
C SER A 89 4.89 -5.77 5.26
N THR A 90 4.81 -5.22 6.47
CA THR A 90 4.64 -5.99 7.71
C THR A 90 3.95 -5.14 8.78
N TYR A 91 3.31 -5.80 9.76
CA TYR A 91 2.91 -5.14 10.99
C TYR A 91 3.33 -5.93 12.23
N MET A 92 3.50 -5.22 13.35
CA MET A 92 3.79 -5.81 14.65
C MET A 92 3.16 -4.97 15.76
N ILE A 93 2.78 -5.64 16.84
CA ILE A 93 2.20 -5.02 18.04
C ILE A 93 3.19 -5.23 19.18
N ASP A 94 3.51 -4.18 19.93
CA ASP A 94 4.25 -4.33 21.18
C ASP A 94 3.33 -4.95 22.23
N ARG A 95 3.54 -6.25 22.50
CA ARG A 95 2.77 -7.01 23.50
C ARG A 95 3.66 -7.52 24.62
N ARG A 96 4.60 -6.70 25.13
CA ARG A 96 5.51 -7.04 26.25
C ARG A 96 4.83 -7.45 27.58
N MET A 97 3.51 -7.68 27.60
CA MET A 97 2.77 -8.28 28.72
C MET A 97 1.73 -9.35 28.30
N SER A 98 1.71 -9.86 27.05
CA SER A 98 0.77 -10.92 26.69
C SER A 98 1.33 -12.31 26.98
N VAL A 99 0.58 -13.10 27.76
CA VAL A 99 0.95 -14.46 28.23
C VAL A 99 1.04 -15.50 27.09
N ASP A 100 0.53 -15.20 25.89
CA ASP A 100 0.56 -16.10 24.74
C ASP A 100 1.82 -16.00 23.87
N LYS A 101 2.60 -17.08 23.84
CA LYS A 101 3.87 -17.22 23.10
C LYS A 101 3.72 -17.26 21.56
N ASN A 102 2.50 -17.43 21.02
CA ASN A 102 2.25 -17.56 19.58
C ASN A 102 2.17 -16.22 18.80
N TYR A 103 2.28 -15.05 19.46
CA TYR A 103 2.12 -13.72 18.83
C TYR A 103 3.41 -12.88 18.75
N LEU A 104 4.58 -13.47 19.03
CA LEU A 104 5.86 -12.76 19.09
C LEU A 104 6.54 -12.55 17.73
N SER A 105 6.01 -13.14 16.66
CA SER A 105 6.57 -13.00 15.31
C SER A 105 5.86 -11.88 14.53
N PRO A 106 6.60 -10.99 13.85
CA PRO A 106 6.02 -10.01 12.93
C PRO A 106 5.15 -10.73 11.90
N TRP A 107 3.92 -10.26 11.69
CA TRP A 107 3.08 -10.85 10.67
C TRP A 107 3.70 -10.57 9.32
N THR A 108 4.20 -11.63 8.70
CA THR A 108 4.81 -11.58 7.37
C THR A 108 3.81 -12.10 6.37
N TYR A 109 3.37 -11.22 5.47
CA TYR A 109 2.45 -11.58 4.40
C TYR A 109 3.15 -12.51 3.40
N ASN A 110 2.56 -13.68 3.13
CA ASN A 110 3.09 -14.58 2.12
C ASN A 110 2.81 -14.02 0.71
N LYS A 111 3.86 -13.55 0.03
CA LYS A 111 3.82 -13.05 -1.36
C LYS A 111 3.16 -13.99 -2.37
N LYS A 112 3.03 -15.30 -2.10
CA LYS A 112 2.32 -16.27 -2.97
C LYS A 112 0.82 -15.95 -3.09
N ILE A 113 0.18 -15.38 -2.06
CA ILE A 113 -1.23 -14.96 -2.08
C ILE A 113 -1.42 -13.75 -3.04
N ARG A 114 -0.39 -12.90 -3.16
CA ARG A 114 -0.33 -11.75 -4.08
C ARG A 114 -0.53 -12.13 -5.55
N LEU A 115 -0.18 -13.36 -5.94
CA LEU A 115 -0.29 -13.85 -7.33
C LEU A 115 -1.69 -14.34 -7.69
N LYS A 116 -2.53 -14.72 -6.71
CA LYS A 116 -3.90 -15.17 -6.98
C LYS A 116 -4.88 -14.00 -7.21
N MET A 117 -4.57 -12.79 -6.71
CA MET A 117 -5.52 -11.67 -6.65
C MET A 117 -5.14 -10.52 -7.59
N HIS A 118 -5.80 -10.39 -8.75
CA HIS A 118 -5.45 -9.43 -9.82
C HIS A 118 -6.26 -8.11 -9.77
N TYR A 119 -5.90 -7.18 -8.88
CA TYR A 119 -6.41 -5.79 -8.94
C TYR A 119 -5.53 -4.97 -9.85
N LYS A 120 -6.19 -4.16 -10.67
CA LYS A 120 -5.57 -3.18 -11.53
C LYS A 120 -6.20 -1.82 -11.21
N PRO A 121 -5.41 -0.76 -10.97
CA PRO A 121 -5.94 0.58 -10.83
C PRO A 121 -6.56 1.04 -12.14
N LEU A 122 -7.52 1.99 -12.06
CA LEU A 122 -8.26 2.51 -13.22
C LEU A 122 -7.34 2.90 -14.37
N GLY A 123 -6.29 3.68 -14.10
CA GLY A 123 -5.32 4.09 -15.12
C GLY A 123 -4.66 2.92 -15.85
N GLN A 124 -4.30 1.84 -15.14
CA GLN A 124 -3.73 0.66 -15.77
C GLN A 124 -4.77 -0.10 -16.61
N ILE A 125 -6.03 -0.15 -16.17
CA ILE A 125 -7.11 -0.75 -16.96
C ILE A 125 -7.29 0.02 -18.28
N LEU A 126 -7.24 1.36 -18.24
CA LEU A 126 -7.34 2.21 -19.42
C LEU A 126 -6.15 2.03 -20.38
N LEU A 127 -4.93 1.90 -19.85
CA LEU A 127 -3.73 1.58 -20.64
C LEU A 127 -3.82 0.20 -21.29
N ASP A 128 -4.19 -0.83 -20.53
CA ASP A 128 -4.28 -2.21 -21.02
C ASP A 128 -5.29 -2.34 -22.17
N ARG A 129 -6.37 -1.56 -22.10
CA ARG A 129 -7.40 -1.48 -23.15
C ARG A 129 -7.05 -0.56 -24.31
N LYS A 130 -5.89 0.11 -24.26
CA LYS A 130 -5.44 1.11 -25.24
C LYS A 130 -6.42 2.27 -25.43
N VAL A 131 -7.21 2.57 -24.40
CA VAL A 131 -8.13 3.73 -24.41
C VAL A 131 -7.35 5.02 -24.21
N VAL A 132 -6.30 4.96 -23.38
CA VAL A 132 -5.36 6.07 -23.17
C VAL A 132 -3.94 5.57 -23.41
N SER A 133 -3.07 6.47 -23.86
CA SER A 133 -1.62 6.24 -23.90
C SER A 133 -0.96 6.55 -22.55
N GLN A 134 0.27 6.05 -22.35
CA GLN A 134 1.05 6.37 -21.14
C GLN A 134 1.21 7.88 -20.98
N LYS A 135 1.51 8.61 -22.06
CA LYS A 135 1.67 10.07 -22.03
C LYS A 135 0.39 10.79 -21.58
N GLN A 136 -0.76 10.39 -22.13
CA GLN A 136 -2.06 10.96 -21.76
C GLN A 136 -2.42 10.67 -20.30
N LEU A 137 -2.11 9.46 -19.82
CA LEU A 137 -2.32 9.11 -18.43
C LEU A 137 -1.40 9.90 -17.50
N ASP A 138 -0.12 10.07 -17.85
CA ASP A 138 0.84 10.83 -17.04
C ASP A 138 0.43 12.30 -16.91
N GLU A 139 -0.07 12.90 -18.01
CA GLU A 139 -0.62 14.26 -18.02
C GLU A 139 -1.83 14.39 -17.08
N ALA A 140 -2.81 13.49 -17.21
CA ALA A 140 -3.99 13.49 -16.36
C ALA A 140 -3.66 13.23 -14.88
N LEU A 141 -2.70 12.33 -14.60
CA LEU A 141 -2.22 12.10 -13.24
C LEU A 141 -1.62 13.37 -12.66
N ASN A 142 -0.77 14.09 -13.40
CA ASN A 142 -0.16 15.33 -12.90
C ASN A 142 -1.21 16.35 -12.43
N ILE A 143 -2.35 16.46 -13.14
CA ILE A 143 -3.47 17.33 -12.76
C ILE A 143 -4.22 16.75 -11.54
N HIS A 144 -4.58 15.46 -11.58
CA HIS A 144 -5.25 14.75 -10.48
C HIS A 144 -4.51 14.93 -9.14
N TRP A 145 -3.19 14.71 -9.13
CA TRP A 145 -2.36 14.81 -7.92
C TRP A 145 -2.18 16.24 -7.42
N LYS A 146 -2.08 17.22 -8.34
CA LYS A 146 -1.89 18.64 -7.97
C LYS A 146 -3.17 19.30 -7.46
N GLN A 147 -4.31 18.94 -8.04
CA GLN A 147 -5.58 19.64 -7.79
C GLN A 147 -6.54 18.82 -6.91
N GLY A 148 -6.28 17.53 -6.69
CA GLY A 148 -7.16 16.65 -5.92
C GLY A 148 -8.45 16.27 -6.66
N ILE A 149 -8.53 16.52 -7.98
CA ILE A 149 -9.68 16.21 -8.82
C ILE A 149 -9.68 14.73 -9.20
N ILE A 150 -10.84 14.08 -9.31
CA ILE A 150 -10.95 12.66 -9.68
C ILE A 150 -10.32 12.39 -11.05
N LEU A 151 -9.43 11.38 -11.14
CA LEU A 151 -8.71 11.02 -12.37
C LEU A 151 -9.63 10.78 -13.58
N GLY A 152 -10.78 10.14 -13.38
CA GLY A 152 -11.75 9.87 -14.45
C GLY A 152 -12.33 11.16 -15.06
N GLU A 153 -12.61 12.17 -14.23
CA GLU A 153 -13.11 13.46 -14.70
C GLU A 153 -12.02 14.23 -15.43
N VAL A 154 -10.79 14.27 -14.89
CA VAL A 154 -9.65 14.89 -15.57
C VAL A 154 -9.45 14.27 -16.97
N LEU A 155 -9.51 12.94 -17.08
CA LEU A 155 -9.36 12.25 -18.37
C LEU A 155 -10.47 12.59 -19.37
N LYS A 156 -11.70 12.83 -18.88
CA LYS A 156 -12.82 13.27 -19.72
C LYS A 156 -12.66 14.74 -20.15
N GLU A 157 -12.28 15.62 -19.23
CA GLU A 157 -12.06 17.05 -19.49
C GLU A 157 -10.96 17.25 -20.54
N LEU A 158 -9.87 16.47 -20.46
CA LEU A 158 -8.80 16.45 -21.45
C LEU A 158 -9.20 15.77 -22.78
N ARG A 159 -10.43 15.27 -22.89
CA ARG A 159 -10.97 14.53 -24.05
C ARG A 159 -10.18 13.26 -24.39
N PHE A 160 -9.48 12.70 -23.41
CA PHE A 160 -8.76 11.43 -23.56
C PHE A 160 -9.65 10.21 -23.29
N LEU A 161 -10.84 10.42 -22.74
CA LEU A 161 -11.74 9.35 -22.32
C LEU A 161 -13.20 9.76 -22.53
N LYS A 162 -14.02 8.86 -23.10
CA LYS A 162 -15.48 9.03 -23.17
C LYS A 162 -16.17 8.43 -21.94
N ASP A 163 -17.38 8.90 -21.62
CA ASP A 163 -18.18 8.40 -20.49
C ASP A 163 -18.40 6.88 -20.53
N GLU A 164 -18.69 6.33 -21.70
CA GLU A 164 -18.88 4.89 -21.87
C GLU A 164 -17.60 4.10 -21.55
N GLU A 165 -16.44 4.63 -21.93
CA GLU A 165 -15.16 3.98 -21.71
C GLU A 165 -14.76 4.03 -20.23
N LEU A 166 -15.01 5.17 -19.57
CA LEU A 166 -14.86 5.31 -18.13
C LEU A 166 -15.76 4.33 -17.38
N THR A 167 -17.04 4.27 -17.73
CA THR A 167 -18.02 3.38 -17.11
C THR A 167 -17.59 1.91 -17.25
N ARG A 168 -17.18 1.49 -18.45
CA ARG A 168 -16.69 0.13 -18.67
C ARG A 168 -15.42 -0.17 -17.86
N ALA A 169 -14.50 0.79 -17.73
CA ALA A 169 -13.26 0.61 -16.96
C ALA A 169 -13.53 0.52 -15.45
N LEU A 170 -14.45 1.35 -14.92
CA LEU A 170 -14.89 1.32 -13.53
C LEU A 170 -15.57 -0.01 -13.18
N ASN A 171 -16.41 -0.55 -14.08
CA ASN A 171 -17.04 -1.86 -13.88
C ASN A 171 -16.00 -2.99 -13.75
N ILE A 172 -14.94 -2.98 -14.58
CA ILE A 172 -13.84 -3.96 -14.49
C ILE A 172 -13.09 -3.82 -13.15
N GLN A 173 -12.80 -2.58 -12.75
CA GLN A 173 -12.12 -2.29 -11.49
C GLN A 173 -12.96 -2.78 -10.29
N MET A 174 -14.26 -2.50 -10.30
CA MET A 174 -15.20 -2.89 -9.25
C MET A 174 -15.34 -4.42 -9.17
N PHE A 175 -15.45 -5.12 -10.30
CA PHE A 175 -15.48 -6.59 -10.32
C PHE A 175 -14.19 -7.21 -9.77
N SER A 176 -13.04 -6.58 -10.05
CA SER A 176 -11.77 -6.99 -9.48
C SER A 176 -11.69 -6.76 -7.95
N ILE A 177 -12.29 -5.69 -7.43
CA ILE A 177 -12.43 -5.44 -5.99
C ILE A 177 -13.40 -6.42 -5.34
N TYR A 178 -14.53 -6.73 -5.98
CA TYR A 178 -15.50 -7.68 -5.44
C TYR A 178 -14.87 -9.06 -5.29
N ASN A 179 -14.26 -9.61 -6.34
CA ASN A 179 -13.53 -10.89 -6.28
C ASN A 179 -12.41 -10.92 -5.24
N LEU A 180 -11.86 -9.75 -4.91
CA LEU A 180 -10.85 -9.58 -3.88
C LEU A 180 -11.42 -9.79 -2.47
N MET A 181 -12.62 -9.26 -2.21
CA MET A 181 -13.29 -9.29 -0.91
C MET A 181 -14.07 -10.59 -0.68
N SER A 182 -14.51 -11.28 -1.74
CA SER A 182 -15.24 -12.56 -1.64
C SER A 182 -14.33 -13.77 -1.39
N ASN A 183 -13.04 -13.66 -1.70
CA ASN A 183 -12.06 -14.77 -1.63
C ASN A 183 -11.03 -14.59 -0.49
N SER A 184 -11.34 -13.73 0.48
CA SER A 184 -10.49 -13.39 1.63
C SER A 184 -11.14 -13.76 2.94
#